data_AF-A0A7W1RP87-F1
#
_entry.id   AF-A0A7W1RP87-F1
#
_cell.length_a   1.000
_cell.length_b   1.000
_cell.length_c   1.000
_cell.angle_alpha   90.00
_cell.angle_beta   90.00
_cell.angle_gamma   90.00
#
_symmetry.space_group_name_H-M   'P 1'
#
loop_
_entity.id
_entity.type
_entity.pdbx_description
1 polymer ?
#
loop_
_entity_poly.entity_id
_entity_poly.type
_entity_poly.pdbx_seq_one_letter_code
_entity_poly.pdbx_strand_id
1 'polypeptide(L)'
;MRDYTKIEAWKLVDDLTVAVYERTRSFPKVEMYGLTSQLRRASYSVPANIVEGSSRESKKDYLHFLHIARGSLSETQYFIHLAARLNYLPLTEAEALRGQTKQVFACLHGLIKAVEKEAGKLAKLVATVTSLFVIGLAHWSSGQLSVVS
;
A
#
# COMPACT_ATOMS: atom_id res chain seq x y z
N MET A 1 -10.11 0.95 13.75
CA MET A 1 -9.56 1.65 12.57
C MET A 1 -8.10 1.97 12.83
N ARG A 2 -7.20 1.83 11.83
CA ARG A 2 -5.78 2.18 12.01
C ARG A 2 -5.65 3.70 11.83
N ASP A 3 -4.91 4.35 12.72
CA ASP A 3 -4.63 5.78 12.59
C ASP A 3 -3.55 5.98 11.52
N TYR A 4 -3.95 6.43 10.34
CA TYR A 4 -3.03 6.60 9.20
C TYR A 4 -2.00 7.72 9.44
N THR A 5 -2.31 8.70 10.28
CA THR A 5 -1.41 9.83 10.56
C THR A 5 -0.13 9.40 11.27
N LYS A 6 -0.15 8.19 11.87
CA LYS A 6 1.02 7.57 12.52
C LYS A 6 1.84 6.68 11.57
N ILE A 7 1.39 6.49 10.33
CA ILE A 7 2.09 5.64 9.35
C ILE A 7 3.16 6.46 8.65
N GLU A 8 4.43 6.05 8.81
CA GLU A 8 5.57 6.76 8.22
C GLU A 8 5.51 6.83 6.69
N ALA A 9 5.12 5.72 6.05
CA ALA A 9 4.94 5.68 4.60
C ALA A 9 3.87 6.67 4.10
N TRP A 10 2.86 6.99 4.92
CA TRP A 10 1.83 7.96 4.58
C TRP A 10 2.39 9.39 4.64
N LYS A 11 3.10 9.75 5.72
CA LYS A 11 3.70 11.09 5.87
C LYS A 11 4.65 11.41 4.72
N LEU A 12 5.57 10.49 4.43
CA LEU A 12 6.56 10.67 3.37
C LEU A 12 5.92 10.83 1.99
N VAL A 13 4.83 10.11 1.72
CA VAL A 13 4.16 10.23 0.42
C VAL A 13 3.24 11.43 0.31
N ASP A 14 2.72 11.92 1.44
CA ASP A 14 2.00 13.19 1.51
C ASP A 14 2.94 14.36 1.15
N ASP A 15 4.15 14.40 1.76
CA ASP A 15 5.19 15.37 1.43
C ASP A 15 5.62 15.29 -0.04
N LEU A 16 5.82 14.06 -0.57
CA LEU A 16 6.10 13.86 -1.99
C LEU A 16 4.97 14.37 -2.88
N THR A 17 3.71 14.17 -2.50
CA THR A 17 2.55 14.63 -3.26
C THR A 17 2.53 16.15 -3.35
N VAL A 18 2.77 16.84 -2.24
CA VAL A 18 2.89 18.32 -2.21
C VAL A 18 4.03 18.77 -3.13
N ALA A 19 5.21 18.16 -3.02
CA ALA A 19 6.36 18.49 -3.87
C ALA A 19 6.04 18.29 -5.36
N VAL A 20 5.35 17.21 -5.73
CA VAL A 20 4.88 16.98 -7.10
C VAL A 20 3.95 18.10 -7.57
N TYR A 21 2.99 18.53 -6.74
CA TYR A 21 2.09 19.62 -7.08
C TYR A 21 2.83 20.94 -7.29
N GLU A 22 3.83 21.24 -6.47
CA GLU A 22 4.67 22.43 -6.61
C GLU A 22 5.48 22.42 -7.90
N ARG A 23 6.21 21.33 -8.19
CA ARG A 23 7.06 21.23 -9.39
C ARG A 23 6.28 21.22 -10.68
N THR A 24 5.08 20.66 -10.67
CA THR A 24 4.23 20.62 -11.87
C THR A 24 3.57 21.97 -12.21
N ARG A 25 3.71 23.01 -11.37
CA ARG A 25 3.18 24.36 -11.69
C ARG A 25 3.88 25.02 -12.88
N SER A 26 5.14 24.66 -13.13
CA SER A 26 5.94 25.20 -14.25
C SER A 26 5.76 24.43 -15.56
N PHE A 27 4.97 23.35 -15.58
CA PHE A 27 4.79 22.54 -16.78
C PHE A 27 4.03 23.32 -17.87
N PRO A 28 4.21 22.97 -19.16
CA PRO A 28 3.47 23.60 -20.26
C PRO A 28 1.95 23.50 -20.05
N LYS A 29 1.22 24.59 -20.29
CA LYS A 29 -0.25 24.62 -20.11
C LYS A 29 -0.99 23.56 -20.95
N VAL A 30 -0.45 23.21 -22.12
CA VAL A 30 -1.01 22.17 -22.99
C VAL A 30 -0.99 20.77 -22.34
N GLU A 31 -0.11 20.55 -21.36
CA GLU A 31 0.02 19.31 -20.61
C GLU A 31 -0.83 19.29 -19.34
N MET A 32 -1.65 20.32 -19.09
CA MET A 32 -2.47 20.42 -17.88
C MET A 32 -3.38 19.19 -17.71
N TYR A 33 -4.05 18.78 -18.79
CA TYR A 33 -4.90 17.59 -18.81
C TYR A 33 -4.13 16.32 -19.21
N GLY A 34 -2.92 16.47 -19.76
CA GLY A 34 -2.01 15.38 -20.10
C GLY A 34 -1.12 14.98 -18.92
N LEU A 35 0.19 15.13 -19.07
CA LEU A 35 1.17 14.64 -18.08
C LEU A 35 1.00 15.26 -16.69
N THR A 36 0.61 16.53 -16.60
CA THR A 36 0.42 17.23 -15.31
C THR A 36 -0.67 16.56 -14.49
N SER A 37 -1.84 16.30 -15.10
CA SER A 37 -2.95 15.66 -14.41
C SER A 37 -2.59 14.24 -14.00
N GLN A 38 -1.97 13.46 -14.89
CA GLN A 38 -1.64 12.06 -14.64
C GLN A 38 -0.59 11.89 -13.55
N LEU A 39 0.44 12.73 -13.53
CA LEU A 39 1.45 12.73 -12.48
C LEU A 39 0.83 13.09 -11.12
N ARG A 40 0.01 14.15 -11.05
CA ARG A 40 -0.67 14.54 -9.81
C ARG A 40 -1.61 13.44 -9.32
N ARG A 41 -2.42 12.85 -10.20
CA ARG A 41 -3.33 11.75 -9.90
C ARG A 41 -2.62 10.51 -9.37
N ALA A 42 -1.55 10.10 -10.03
CA ALA A 42 -0.73 8.99 -9.55
C ALA A 42 -0.15 9.31 -8.16
N SER A 43 0.35 10.53 -7.94
CA SER A 43 0.97 10.91 -6.66
C SER A 43 -0.02 10.90 -5.50
N TYR A 44 -1.16 11.60 -5.59
CA TYR A 44 -2.13 11.68 -4.49
C TYR A 44 -2.89 10.36 -4.29
N SER A 45 -2.95 9.49 -5.30
CA SER A 45 -3.54 8.16 -5.18
C SER A 45 -2.81 7.31 -4.13
N VAL A 46 -1.49 7.49 -3.96
CA VAL A 46 -0.71 6.71 -2.99
C VAL A 46 -1.16 6.97 -1.53
N PRO A 47 -1.14 8.21 -0.99
CA PRO A 47 -1.65 8.48 0.35
C PRO A 47 -3.13 8.17 0.47
N ALA A 48 -3.96 8.46 -0.54
CA ALA A 48 -5.39 8.18 -0.51
C ALA A 48 -5.69 6.69 -0.33
N ASN A 49 -4.98 5.81 -1.04
CA ASN A 49 -5.11 4.36 -0.87
C ASN A 49 -4.58 3.89 0.49
N ILE A 50 -3.55 4.51 1.06
CA ILE A 50 -3.11 4.19 2.43
C ILE A 50 -4.20 4.55 3.44
N VAL A 51 -4.83 5.72 3.31
CA VAL A 51 -5.95 6.15 4.17
C VAL A 51 -7.13 5.19 4.02
N GLU A 52 -7.55 4.89 2.79
CA GLU A 52 -8.67 3.99 2.54
C GLU A 52 -8.38 2.57 3.05
N GLY A 53 -7.17 2.07 2.83
CA GLY A 53 -6.74 0.78 3.38
C GLY A 53 -6.71 0.76 4.91
N SER A 54 -6.30 1.86 5.55
CA SER A 54 -6.23 1.98 7.01
C SER A 54 -7.62 1.91 7.67
N SER A 55 -8.67 2.26 6.92
CA SER A 55 -10.06 2.17 7.38
C SER A 55 -10.63 0.75 7.30
N ARG A 56 -10.02 -0.15 6.50
CA ARG A 56 -10.48 -1.54 6.33
C ARG A 56 -10.26 -2.36 7.59
N GLU A 57 -11.28 -3.14 7.96
CA GLU A 57 -11.23 -4.05 9.10
C GLU A 57 -10.24 -5.19 8.87
N SER A 58 -10.39 -5.89 7.74
CA SER A 58 -9.57 -7.05 7.42
C SER A 58 -8.16 -6.63 6.99
N LYS A 59 -7.16 -7.44 7.38
CA LYS A 59 -5.76 -7.24 6.96
C LYS A 59 -5.57 -7.52 5.47
N LYS A 60 -6.38 -8.42 4.90
CA LYS A 60 -6.36 -8.76 3.47
C LYS A 60 -6.79 -7.57 2.62
N ASP A 61 -7.88 -6.90 2.98
CA ASP A 61 -8.35 -5.72 2.27
C ASP A 61 -7.36 -4.57 2.45
N TYR A 62 -6.82 -4.40 3.67
CA TYR A 62 -5.77 -3.41 3.87
C TYR A 62 -4.57 -3.63 2.93
N LEU A 63 -4.08 -4.87 2.83
CA LEU A 63 -3.00 -5.22 1.90
C LEU A 63 -3.35 -4.91 0.45
N HIS A 64 -4.58 -5.19 0.02
CA HIS A 64 -5.03 -4.87 -1.34
C HIS A 64 -4.84 -3.38 -1.66
N PHE A 65 -5.30 -2.48 -0.76
CA PHE A 65 -5.10 -1.04 -0.90
C PHE A 65 -3.62 -0.62 -0.87
N LEU A 66 -2.80 -1.25 -0.02
CA LEU A 66 -1.36 -0.96 0.00
C LEU A 66 -0.65 -1.37 -1.30
N HIS A 67 -1.11 -2.44 -1.96
CA HIS A 67 -0.60 -2.83 -3.27
C HIS A 67 -1.03 -1.86 -4.37
N ILE A 68 -2.26 -1.35 -4.33
CA ILE A 68 -2.70 -0.26 -5.23
C ILE A 68 -1.82 0.99 -5.01
N ALA A 69 -1.60 1.38 -3.76
CA ALA A 69 -0.73 2.50 -3.42
C ALA A 69 0.69 2.32 -4.00
N ARG A 70 1.26 1.11 -3.90
CA ARG A 70 2.57 0.79 -4.49
C ARG A 70 2.56 0.86 -6.02
N GLY A 71 1.46 0.46 -6.66
CA GLY A 71 1.23 0.64 -8.10
C GLY A 71 1.27 2.11 -8.51
N SER A 72 0.45 2.94 -7.86
CA SER A 72 0.42 4.39 -8.09
C SER A 72 1.76 5.09 -7.81
N LEU A 73 2.55 4.61 -6.84
CA LEU A 73 3.90 5.13 -6.61
C LEU A 73 4.86 4.82 -7.76
N SER A 74 4.70 3.64 -8.38
CA SER A 74 5.46 3.25 -9.57
C SER A 74 5.11 4.12 -10.76
N GLU A 75 3.83 4.41 -10.97
CA GLU A 75 3.36 5.36 -11.99
C GLU A 75 3.89 6.77 -11.74
N THR A 76 3.87 7.24 -10.48
CA THR A 76 4.43 8.53 -10.09
C THR A 76 5.90 8.63 -10.47
N GLN A 77 6.70 7.61 -10.14
CA GLN A 77 8.12 7.55 -10.50
C GLN A 77 8.34 7.58 -12.02
N TYR A 78 7.51 6.85 -12.78
CA TYR A 78 7.57 6.87 -14.24
C TYR A 78 7.23 8.26 -14.81
N PHE A 79 6.17 8.91 -14.32
CA PHE A 79 5.79 10.24 -14.82
C PHE A 79 6.81 11.33 -14.47
N ILE A 80 7.49 11.24 -13.31
CA ILE A 80 8.65 12.10 -12.99
C ILE A 80 9.78 11.87 -14.01
N HIS A 81 10.09 10.61 -14.33
CA HIS A 81 11.09 10.29 -15.35
C HIS A 81 10.71 10.83 -16.72
N LEU A 82 9.46 10.65 -17.15
CA LEU A 82 8.97 11.14 -18.43
C LEU A 82 8.99 12.67 -18.51
N ALA A 83 8.55 13.37 -17.47
CA ALA A 83 8.60 14.83 -17.41
C ALA A 83 10.03 15.38 -17.56
N ALA A 84 11.01 14.71 -16.96
CA ALA A 84 12.42 15.05 -17.13
C ALA A 84 12.90 14.82 -18.57
N ARG A 85 12.52 13.69 -19.19
CA ARG A 85 12.87 13.39 -20.59
C ARG A 85 12.27 14.37 -21.60
N LEU A 86 11.11 14.93 -21.29
CA LEU A 86 10.44 15.95 -22.09
C LEU A 86 10.92 17.38 -21.76
N ASN A 87 11.90 17.52 -20.85
CA ASN A 87 12.42 18.80 -20.36
C ASN A 87 11.37 19.70 -19.69
N TYR A 88 10.28 19.12 -19.18
CA TYR A 88 9.27 19.86 -18.41
C TYR A 88 9.66 20.01 -16.94
N LEU A 89 10.54 19.12 -16.46
CA LEU A 89 11.07 19.11 -15.10
C LEU A 89 12.61 19.12 -15.16
N PRO A 90 13.30 20.08 -14.51
CA PRO A 90 14.76 20.09 -14.44
C PRO A 90 15.32 18.79 -13.85
N LEU A 91 16.46 18.33 -14.36
CA LEU A 91 17.06 17.06 -13.93
C LEU A 91 17.32 17.00 -12.42
N THR A 92 17.79 18.10 -11.82
CA THR A 92 18.06 18.19 -10.37
C THR A 92 16.78 18.02 -9.55
N GLU A 93 15.66 18.60 -9.99
CA GLU A 93 14.36 18.45 -9.33
C GLU A 93 13.80 17.04 -9.52
N ALA A 94 13.97 16.48 -10.72
CA ALA A 94 13.59 15.11 -11.00
C ALA A 94 14.37 14.10 -10.14
N GLU A 95 15.66 14.34 -9.90
CA GLU A 95 16.49 13.54 -9.00
C GLU A 95 16.05 13.65 -7.55
N ALA A 96 15.71 14.85 -7.08
CA ALA A 96 15.19 15.06 -5.73
C ALA A 96 13.87 14.29 -5.52
N LEU A 97 12.91 14.42 -6.46
CA LEU A 97 11.66 13.67 -6.41
C LEU A 97 11.90 12.15 -6.51
N ARG A 98 12.83 11.69 -7.37
CA ARG A 98 13.20 10.27 -7.44
C ARG A 98 13.78 9.78 -6.10
N GLY A 99 14.59 10.58 -5.43
CA GLY A 99 15.10 10.29 -4.08
C GLY A 99 13.96 10.07 -3.08
N GLN A 100 12.98 10.97 -3.07
CA GLN A 100 11.78 10.85 -2.24
C GLN A 100 10.96 9.59 -2.61
N THR A 101 10.72 9.30 -3.89
CA THR A 101 10.01 8.06 -4.30
C THR A 101 10.70 6.81 -3.77
N LYS A 102 12.03 6.76 -3.76
CA LYS A 102 12.80 5.61 -3.25
C LYS A 102 12.61 5.43 -1.74
N GLN A 103 12.60 6.52 -0.98
CA GLN A 103 12.32 6.49 0.45
C GLN A 103 10.90 5.99 0.72
N VAL A 104 9.90 6.52 0.01
CA VAL A 104 8.51 6.07 0.12
C VAL A 104 8.39 4.58 -0.23
N PHE A 105 9.04 4.11 -1.30
CA PHE A 105 9.03 2.69 -1.67
C PHE A 105 9.54 1.80 -0.54
N ALA A 106 10.64 2.19 0.10
CA ALA A 106 11.21 1.42 1.22
C ALA A 106 10.24 1.35 2.40
N CYS A 107 9.67 2.49 2.82
CA CYS A 107 8.73 2.55 3.93
C CYS A 107 7.41 1.81 3.62
N LEU A 108 6.86 1.99 2.42
CA LEU A 108 5.64 1.31 1.99
C LEU A 108 5.85 -0.20 1.87
N HIS A 109 7.03 -0.64 1.38
CA HIS A 109 7.38 -2.06 1.35
C HIS A 109 7.47 -2.64 2.76
N GLY A 110 8.12 -1.94 3.70
CA GLY A 110 8.18 -2.34 5.10
C GLY A 110 6.79 -2.47 5.74
N LEU A 111 5.89 -1.51 5.47
CA LEU A 111 4.50 -1.56 5.92
C LEU A 111 3.77 -2.78 5.36
N ILE A 112 3.86 -3.04 4.05
CA ILE A 112 3.25 -4.22 3.42
C ILE A 112 3.74 -5.50 4.10
N LYS A 113 5.06 -5.64 4.28
CA LYS A 113 5.66 -6.83 4.91
C LYS A 113 5.21 -7.03 6.35
N ALA A 114 5.06 -5.95 7.11
CA ALA A 114 4.53 -6.02 8.48
C ALA A 114 3.07 -6.53 8.48
N VAL A 115 2.22 -6.00 7.61
CA VAL A 115 0.81 -6.39 7.52
C VAL A 115 0.65 -7.84 6.99
N GLU A 116 1.46 -8.27 6.02
CA GLU A 116 1.50 -9.65 5.53
C GLU A 116 1.83 -10.63 6.67
N LYS A 117 2.83 -10.31 7.48
CA LYS A 117 3.24 -11.14 8.63
C LYS A 117 2.12 -11.27 9.66
N GLU A 118 1.42 -10.18 9.96
CA GLU A 118 0.28 -10.19 10.88
C GLU A 118 -0.90 -11.01 10.34
N ALA A 119 -1.22 -10.84 9.05
CA ALA A 119 -2.28 -11.61 8.40
C ALA A 119 -1.99 -13.12 8.41
N GLY A 120 -0.74 -13.52 8.12
CA GLY A 120 -0.33 -14.92 8.13
C GLY A 120 -0.36 -15.57 9.51
N LYS A 121 -0.05 -14.82 10.58
CA LYS A 121 -0.18 -15.31 11.97
C LYS A 121 -1.63 -15.64 12.31
N LEU A 122 -2.55 -14.76 11.95
CA LEU A 122 -3.99 -14.98 12.19
C LEU A 122 -4.49 -16.21 11.45
N ALA A 123 -4.12 -16.37 10.17
CA ALA A 123 -4.50 -17.54 9.38
C ALA A 123 -4.00 -18.86 9.99
N LYS A 124 -2.75 -18.90 10.47
CA LYS A 124 -2.19 -20.08 11.14
C LYS A 124 -2.93 -20.43 12.42
N LEU A 125 -3.24 -19.42 13.26
CA LEU A 125 -3.98 -19.63 14.51
C LEU A 125 -5.37 -20.23 14.24
N VAL A 126 -6.12 -19.66 13.30
CA VAL A 126 -7.44 -20.15 12.92
C VAL A 126 -7.36 -21.61 12.43
N ALA A 127 -6.37 -21.93 11.58
CA ALA A 127 -6.18 -23.29 11.10
C ALA A 127 -5.92 -24.28 12.25
N THR A 128 -5.04 -23.95 13.19
CA THR A 128 -4.74 -24.80 14.35
C THR A 128 -5.97 -25.04 15.23
N VAL A 129 -6.75 -24.00 15.53
CA VAL A 129 -7.97 -24.11 16.33
C VAL A 129 -8.99 -25.01 15.63
N THR A 130 -9.26 -24.77 14.35
CA THR A 130 -10.20 -25.61 13.58
C THR A 130 -9.74 -27.06 13.54
N SER A 131 -8.45 -27.33 13.34
CA SER A 131 -7.91 -28.70 13.36
C SER A 131 -8.12 -29.37 14.72
N LEU A 132 -7.88 -28.68 15.84
CA LEU A 132 -8.11 -29.23 17.19
C LEU A 132 -9.60 -29.52 17.45
N PHE A 133 -10.51 -28.63 17.01
CA PHE A 133 -11.95 -28.86 17.11
C PHE A 133 -12.40 -30.09 16.31
N VAL A 134 -11.92 -30.25 15.08
CA VAL A 134 -12.25 -31.41 14.23
C VAL A 134 -11.74 -32.70 14.85
N ILE A 135 -10.50 -32.70 15.37
CA ILE A 135 -9.92 -33.87 16.08
C ILE A 135 -10.74 -34.19 17.33
N GLY A 136 -11.12 -33.19 18.12
CA GLY A 136 -11.96 -33.37 19.32
C GLY A 136 -13.33 -33.98 19.01
N LEU A 137 -14.00 -33.52 17.94
CA LEU A 137 -15.27 -34.09 17.49
C LEU A 137 -15.12 -35.55 17.02
N ALA A 138 -14.03 -35.89 16.33
CA ALA A 138 -13.75 -37.25 15.89
C ALA A 138 -13.54 -38.21 17.08
N HIS A 139 -12.84 -37.76 18.14
CA HIS A 139 -12.66 -38.53 19.36
C HIS A 139 -13.96 -38.69 20.17
N TRP A 140 -14.82 -37.66 20.22
CA TRP A 140 -16.13 -37.77 20.88
C TRP A 140 -17.04 -38.79 20.20
N SER A 141 -17.13 -38.74 18.86
CA SER A 141 -17.95 -39.66 18.07
C SER A 141 -17.51 -41.12 18.23
N SER A 142 -16.20 -41.38 18.23
CA SER A 142 -15.66 -42.73 18.45
C SER A 142 -15.87 -43.25 19.87
N GLY A 143 -15.87 -42.37 20.89
CA GLY A 143 -16.17 -42.75 22.27
C GLY A 143 -17.63 -43.10 22.56
N GLN A 144 -18.59 -42.55 21.80
CA GLN A 144 -20.01 -42.91 21.93
C GLN A 144 -20.32 -44.30 21.34
N LEU A 145 -19.63 -44.71 20.28
CA LEU A 145 -19.81 -46.03 19.66
C LEU A 145 -19.32 -47.18 20.56
N SER A 146 -18.36 -46.93 21.45
CA SER A 146 -17.81 -47.93 22.37
C SER A 146 -18.64 -48.18 23.64
N VAL A 147 -19.66 -47.37 23.93
CA VAL A 147 -20.48 -47.47 25.16
C VAL A 147 -21.83 -48.16 24.90
N VAL A 148 -22.17 -48.42 23.63
CA VAL A 148 -23.46 -49.03 23.21
C VAL A 148 -23.30 -50.50 22.75
N SER A 149 -22.10 -51.07 22.86
CA SER A 149 -21.81 -52.50 22.59
C SER A 149 -21.60 -53.28 23.88
#